data_AF-A0A7C4M224-F1
#
_entry.id   AF-A0A7C4M224-F1
#
_cell.length_a   1.000
_cell.length_b   1.000
_cell.length_c   1.000
_cell.angle_alpha   90.00
_cell.angle_beta   90.00
_cell.angle_gamma   90.00
#
_symmetry.space_group_name_H-M   'P 1'
#
loop_
_entity.id
_entity.type
_entity.pdbx_description
1 polymer ?
#
loop_
_entity_poly.entity_id
_entity_poly.type
_entity_poly.pdbx_seq_one_letter_code
_entity_poly.pdbx_strand_id
1 'polypeptide(L)'
;MPTVRLVVDSSAVTRNASRTVELARRLGCTVAGVTKGVAGHPEIARALLAGGVETLADSRLEHLERLRAAGIRAPLLLIRSPAPGDAARTVELADSSLNAAVEVVEALSIEARMRGRTHGVILMVDLHTGREGLPPPRIPAAARRVGSLPGIRLLGLGAYFPMTGGLELLREGLETLVRLARRVEAETERPLALLSGGSSNVFRTLAVEGHPNPGINHLRIGTAMLLGFASSLDPVTLPGYERDTFRLEAEVIEVKEGGEGEAILALGTIETEPRFLFPLQAGVAVRGATSDHLLVRLPEAVRTGDRLAFRLGYPALCRLAASPYVSWEFSRPR
;
A
#
# COMPACT_ATOMS: atom_id res chain seq x y z
N MET A 1 14.69 -16.30 -22.04
CA MET A 1 14.50 -15.46 -20.84
C MET A 1 13.24 -14.62 -21.06
N PRO A 2 12.47 -14.26 -20.02
CA PRO A 2 11.29 -13.43 -20.19
C PRO A 2 11.66 -12.05 -20.75
N THR A 3 10.89 -11.55 -21.70
CA THR A 3 11.11 -10.25 -22.38
C THR A 3 10.89 -9.07 -21.43
N VAL A 4 10.09 -9.27 -20.38
CA VAL A 4 9.82 -8.30 -19.31
C VAL A 4 10.11 -8.91 -17.94
N ARG A 5 10.87 -8.19 -17.11
CA ARG A 5 11.14 -8.58 -15.73
C ARG A 5 11.17 -7.40 -14.78
N LEU A 6 10.73 -7.66 -13.56
CA LEU A 6 10.86 -6.76 -12.42
C LEU A 6 12.08 -7.18 -11.60
N VAL A 7 13.16 -6.40 -11.71
CA VAL A 7 14.38 -6.58 -10.91
C VAL A 7 14.18 -5.90 -9.57
N VAL A 8 14.37 -6.66 -8.49
CA VAL A 8 14.03 -6.24 -7.12
C VAL A 8 15.27 -6.24 -6.24
N ASP A 9 15.45 -5.17 -5.47
CA ASP A 9 16.37 -5.15 -4.32
C ASP A 9 15.55 -5.23 -3.03
N SER A 10 15.44 -6.43 -2.47
CA SER A 10 14.70 -6.67 -1.22
C SER A 10 15.41 -6.06 -0.01
N SER A 11 16.73 -5.90 -0.05
CA SER A 11 17.50 -5.29 1.03
C SER A 11 17.22 -3.78 1.10
N ALA A 12 17.07 -3.13 -0.05
CA ALA A 12 16.62 -1.74 -0.14
C ALA A 12 15.21 -1.56 0.46
N VAL A 13 14.29 -2.49 0.18
CA VAL A 13 12.95 -2.48 0.79
C VAL A 13 13.03 -2.65 2.32
N THR A 14 13.87 -3.55 2.81
CA THR A 14 14.12 -3.72 4.25
C THR A 14 14.64 -2.43 4.89
N ARG A 15 15.61 -1.76 4.29
CA ARG A 15 16.17 -0.50 4.82
C ARG A 15 15.12 0.63 4.83
N ASN A 16 14.34 0.75 3.76
CA ASN A 16 13.22 1.70 3.71
C ASN A 16 12.17 1.40 4.80
N ALA A 17 11.86 0.13 5.04
CA ALA A 17 10.95 -0.29 6.09
C ALA A 17 11.50 0.03 7.49
N SER A 18 12.78 -0.28 7.77
CA SER A 18 13.43 0.07 9.05
C SER A 18 13.40 1.57 9.34
N ARG A 19 13.74 2.39 8.34
CA ARG A 19 13.67 3.84 8.48
C ARG A 19 12.23 4.33 8.72
N THR A 20 11.26 3.74 8.04
CA THR A 20 9.83 4.07 8.23
C THR A 20 9.39 3.76 9.66
N VAL A 21 9.71 2.58 10.16
CA VAL A 21 9.36 2.12 11.51
C VAL A 21 10.04 2.98 12.57
N GLU A 22 11.31 3.33 12.39
CA GLU A 22 12.06 4.21 13.29
C GLU A 22 11.40 5.59 13.40
N LEU A 23 11.10 6.22 12.26
CA LEU A 23 10.46 7.54 12.22
C LEU A 23 9.04 7.50 12.77
N ALA A 24 8.27 6.45 12.47
CA ALA A 24 6.93 6.28 13.04
C ALA A 24 6.96 6.10 14.56
N ARG A 25 7.91 5.33 15.10
CA ARG A 25 8.07 5.18 16.57
C ARG A 25 8.33 6.50 17.26
N ARG A 26 9.12 7.41 16.67
CA ARG A 26 9.35 8.76 17.22
C ARG A 26 8.07 9.59 17.32
N LEU A 27 7.09 9.31 16.46
CA LEU A 27 5.76 9.93 16.52
C LEU A 27 4.80 9.23 17.50
N GLY A 28 5.22 8.15 18.16
CA GLY A 28 4.33 7.28 18.94
C GLY A 28 3.41 6.41 18.08
N CYS A 29 3.77 6.17 16.81
CA CYS A 29 2.98 5.39 15.87
C CYS A 29 3.56 4.00 15.62
N THR A 30 2.67 3.01 15.52
CA THR A 30 2.94 1.71 14.92
C THR A 30 2.67 1.74 13.41
N VAL A 31 3.23 0.78 12.67
CA VAL A 31 3.11 0.71 11.20
C VAL A 31 2.57 -0.64 10.77
N ALA A 32 1.48 -0.62 10.00
CA ALA A 32 1.09 -1.73 9.14
C ALA A 32 1.73 -1.57 7.75
N GLY A 33 2.54 -2.56 7.35
CA GLY A 33 3.22 -2.57 6.05
C GLY A 33 2.31 -3.06 4.93
N VAL A 34 1.99 -2.17 4.00
CA VAL A 34 1.01 -2.41 2.94
C VAL A 34 1.65 -3.10 1.74
N THR A 35 1.24 -4.34 1.48
CA THR A 35 1.73 -5.19 0.38
C THR A 35 0.92 -5.07 -0.91
N LYS A 36 -0.16 -4.29 -0.90
CA LYS A 36 -1.08 -4.13 -2.04
C LYS A 36 -0.35 -3.81 -3.35
N GLY A 37 0.64 -2.92 -3.29
CA GLY A 37 1.37 -2.46 -4.47
C GLY A 37 2.25 -3.54 -5.11
N VAL A 38 2.51 -4.63 -4.40
CA VAL A 38 3.29 -5.78 -4.87
C VAL A 38 2.46 -7.06 -4.89
N ALA A 39 1.13 -6.94 -4.96
CA ALA A 39 0.19 -8.05 -4.98
C ALA A 39 0.41 -9.09 -3.86
N GLY A 40 0.80 -8.67 -2.64
CA GLY A 40 1.09 -9.62 -1.56
C GLY A 40 2.28 -10.55 -1.83
N HIS A 41 3.29 -10.11 -2.58
CA HIS A 41 4.47 -10.94 -2.89
C HIS A 41 5.20 -11.37 -1.61
N PRO A 42 5.36 -12.68 -1.33
CA PRO A 42 5.90 -13.17 -0.05
C PRO A 42 7.32 -12.70 0.28
N GLU A 43 8.21 -12.62 -0.70
CA GLU A 43 9.58 -12.14 -0.45
C GLU A 43 9.64 -10.67 -0.03
N ILE A 44 8.78 -9.83 -0.62
CA ILE A 44 8.66 -8.42 -0.20
C ILE A 44 8.05 -8.34 1.19
N ALA A 45 7.02 -9.14 1.48
CA ALA A 45 6.45 -9.21 2.83
C ALA A 45 7.51 -9.58 3.88
N ARG A 46 8.38 -10.56 3.60
CA ARG A 46 9.51 -10.90 4.48
C ARG A 46 10.50 -9.75 4.61
N ALA A 47 10.80 -9.03 3.53
CA ALA A 47 11.66 -7.85 3.58
C ALA A 47 11.08 -6.73 4.47
N LEU A 48 9.77 -6.48 4.40
CA LEU A 48 9.07 -5.54 5.28
C LEU A 48 9.15 -5.97 6.74
N LEU A 49 8.89 -7.25 7.03
CA LEU A 49 8.98 -7.82 8.39
C LEU A 49 10.42 -7.74 8.94
N ALA A 50 11.42 -8.07 8.12
CA ALA A 50 12.84 -7.92 8.48
C ALA A 50 13.21 -6.46 8.75
N GLY A 51 12.49 -5.52 8.12
CA GLY A 51 12.60 -4.09 8.40
C GLY A 51 11.99 -3.66 9.73
N GLY A 52 11.32 -4.55 10.47
CA GLY A 52 10.69 -4.24 11.76
C GLY A 52 9.21 -3.90 11.68
N VAL A 53 8.57 -4.11 10.52
CA VAL A 53 7.10 -4.06 10.43
C VAL A 53 6.51 -5.23 11.22
N GLU A 54 5.52 -4.95 12.08
CA GLU A 54 4.91 -5.97 12.94
C GLU A 54 3.58 -6.50 12.39
N THR A 55 2.88 -5.72 11.56
CA THR A 55 1.61 -6.10 10.91
C THR A 55 1.71 -5.87 9.42
N LEU A 56 1.27 -6.82 8.59
CA LEU A 56 1.17 -6.63 7.14
C LEU A 56 -0.27 -6.33 6.75
N ALA A 57 -0.45 -5.59 5.67
CA ALA A 57 -1.76 -5.10 5.25
C ALA A 57 -1.97 -5.24 3.73
N ASP A 58 -3.16 -5.67 3.34
CA ASP A 58 -3.56 -5.70 1.93
C ASP A 58 -5.05 -5.42 1.75
N SER A 59 -5.44 -5.04 0.53
CA SER A 59 -6.82 -4.72 0.15
C SER A 59 -7.53 -5.87 -0.58
N ARG A 60 -6.87 -7.02 -0.77
CA ARG A 60 -7.39 -8.18 -1.49
C ARG A 60 -7.19 -9.43 -0.64
N LEU A 61 -8.24 -10.26 -0.53
CA LEU A 61 -8.15 -11.51 0.23
C LEU A 61 -7.22 -12.51 -0.44
N GLU A 62 -7.15 -12.51 -1.77
CA GLU A 62 -6.25 -13.35 -2.57
C GLU A 62 -4.78 -13.08 -2.22
N HIS A 63 -4.45 -11.84 -1.89
CA HIS A 63 -3.10 -11.47 -1.46
C HIS A 63 -2.83 -11.96 -0.04
N LEU A 64 -3.80 -11.83 0.88
CA LEU A 64 -3.65 -12.35 2.24
C LEU A 64 -3.52 -13.88 2.25
N GLU A 65 -4.31 -14.56 1.42
CA GLU A 65 -4.24 -16.00 1.19
C GLU A 65 -2.85 -16.42 0.68
N ARG A 66 -2.32 -15.71 -0.32
CA ARG A 66 -0.94 -15.91 -0.81
C ARG A 66 0.10 -15.77 0.30
N LEU A 67 -0.04 -14.76 1.16
CA LEU A 67 0.88 -14.56 2.30
C LEU A 67 0.79 -15.72 3.30
N ARG A 68 -0.43 -16.16 3.65
CA ARG A 68 -0.64 -17.31 4.55
C ARG A 68 -0.07 -18.60 3.97
N ALA A 69 -0.35 -18.88 2.70
CA ALA A 69 0.18 -20.06 1.99
C ALA A 69 1.71 -20.07 1.94
N ALA A 70 2.35 -18.89 1.90
CA ALA A 70 3.79 -18.73 1.94
C ALA A 70 4.40 -18.79 3.37
N GLY A 71 3.60 -19.14 4.38
CA GLY A 71 4.03 -19.32 5.77
C GLY A 71 4.15 -18.03 6.58
N ILE A 72 3.63 -16.90 6.11
CA ILE A 72 3.65 -15.64 6.86
C ILE A 72 2.67 -15.72 8.03
N ARG A 73 3.20 -15.69 9.25
CA ARG A 73 2.44 -15.76 10.52
C ARG A 73 2.24 -14.41 11.19
N ALA A 74 2.84 -13.34 10.67
CA ALA A 74 2.61 -11.99 11.19
C ALA A 74 1.12 -11.62 11.10
N PRO A 75 0.61 -10.76 12.00
CA PRO A 75 -0.74 -10.23 11.91
C PRO A 75 -1.04 -9.64 10.52
N LEU A 76 -2.21 -9.97 9.98
CA LEU A 76 -2.71 -9.44 8.71
C LEU A 76 -3.92 -8.53 8.93
N LEU A 77 -3.86 -7.35 8.33
CA LEU A 77 -4.92 -6.36 8.31
C LEU A 77 -5.51 -6.23 6.89
N LEU A 78 -6.81 -6.53 6.74
CA LEU A 78 -7.54 -6.20 5.52
C LEU A 78 -7.86 -4.69 5.52
N ILE A 79 -7.24 -3.94 4.61
CA ILE A 79 -7.37 -2.47 4.53
C ILE A 79 -8.55 -1.99 3.68
N ARG A 80 -9.70 -2.65 3.84
CA ARG A 80 -11.01 -2.28 3.29
C ARG A 80 -12.12 -3.04 4.03
N SER A 81 -13.34 -2.53 3.96
CA SER A 81 -14.52 -3.32 4.29
C SER A 81 -14.63 -4.53 3.35
N PRO A 82 -14.76 -5.76 3.87
CA PRO A 82 -15.09 -6.93 3.06
C PRO A 82 -16.55 -6.84 2.59
N ALA A 83 -16.88 -7.55 1.52
CA ALA A 83 -18.28 -7.82 1.20
C ALA A 83 -18.87 -8.81 2.24
N PRO A 84 -20.19 -8.78 2.51
CA PRO A 84 -20.79 -9.72 3.46
C PRO A 84 -20.51 -11.19 3.13
N GLY A 85 -20.51 -11.57 1.84
CA GLY A 85 -20.19 -12.92 1.38
C GLY A 85 -18.72 -13.34 1.60
N ASP A 86 -17.83 -12.38 1.83
CA ASP A 86 -16.41 -12.61 2.09
C ASP A 86 -16.09 -12.68 3.60
N ALA A 87 -17.09 -12.59 4.49
CA ALA A 87 -16.88 -12.57 5.94
C ALA A 87 -16.13 -13.83 6.43
N ALA A 88 -16.51 -15.00 5.91
CA ALA A 88 -15.88 -16.28 6.22
C ALA A 88 -14.37 -16.27 5.91
N ARG A 89 -14.02 -15.92 4.66
CA ARG A 89 -12.63 -15.82 4.19
C ARG A 89 -11.86 -14.74 4.94
N THR A 90 -12.51 -13.63 5.28
CA THR A 90 -11.88 -12.52 6.01
C THR A 90 -11.42 -12.97 7.39
N VAL A 91 -12.29 -13.62 8.17
CA VAL A 91 -11.96 -14.12 9.53
C VAL A 91 -10.93 -15.26 9.49
N GLU A 92 -10.90 -16.03 8.40
CA GLU A 92 -9.91 -17.07 8.22
C GLU A 92 -8.50 -16.51 7.96
N LEU A 93 -8.40 -15.49 7.11
CA LEU A 93 -7.13 -15.00 6.58
C LEU A 93 -6.55 -13.83 7.37
N ALA A 94 -7.40 -12.92 7.83
CA ALA A 94 -7.02 -11.66 8.47
C ALA A 94 -7.30 -11.68 9.97
N ASP A 95 -6.40 -11.09 10.74
CA ASP A 95 -6.57 -10.88 12.19
C ASP A 95 -7.44 -9.65 12.47
N SER A 96 -7.48 -8.71 11.52
CA SER A 96 -8.34 -7.53 11.59
C SER A 96 -8.75 -6.98 10.23
N SER A 97 -9.80 -6.17 10.19
CA SER A 97 -10.23 -5.45 8.98
C SER A 97 -10.72 -4.03 9.27
N LEU A 98 -10.54 -3.16 8.28
CA LEU A 98 -11.23 -1.87 8.22
C LEU A 98 -12.69 -2.11 7.84
N ASN A 99 -13.65 -1.42 8.46
CA ASN A 99 -15.08 -1.62 8.16
C ASN A 99 -15.84 -0.29 8.10
N ALA A 100 -16.75 -0.17 7.14
CA ALA A 100 -17.55 1.03 6.91
C ALA A 100 -19.06 0.82 7.13
N ALA A 101 -19.49 -0.40 7.45
CA ALA A 101 -20.88 -0.77 7.67
C ALA A 101 -20.99 -1.71 8.86
N VAL A 102 -22.02 -1.53 9.69
CA VAL A 102 -22.24 -2.35 10.90
C VAL A 102 -22.68 -3.76 10.50
N GLU A 103 -23.49 -3.85 9.45
CA GLU A 103 -24.05 -5.08 8.88
C GLU A 103 -22.94 -6.04 8.41
N VAL A 104 -21.84 -5.47 7.87
CA VAL A 104 -20.64 -6.26 7.51
C VAL A 104 -19.96 -6.81 8.77
N VAL A 105 -19.89 -6.02 9.84
CA VAL A 105 -19.30 -6.48 11.11
C VAL A 105 -20.18 -7.53 11.79
N GLU A 106 -21.50 -7.47 11.63
CA GLU A 106 -22.42 -8.52 12.09
C GLU A 106 -22.16 -9.84 11.36
N ALA A 107 -21.94 -9.81 10.03
CA ALA A 107 -21.53 -10.99 9.28
C ALA A 107 -20.17 -11.55 9.77
N LEU A 108 -19.18 -10.68 10.01
CA LEU A 108 -17.90 -11.07 10.60
C LEU A 108 -18.06 -11.70 11.99
N SER A 109 -18.96 -11.16 12.82
CA SER A 109 -19.26 -11.68 14.16
C SER A 109 -19.78 -13.12 14.11
N ILE A 110 -20.72 -13.40 13.20
CA ILE A 110 -21.25 -14.75 12.98
C ILE A 110 -20.12 -15.72 12.61
N GLU A 111 -19.32 -15.38 11.60
CA GLU A 111 -18.24 -16.22 11.11
C GLU A 111 -17.11 -16.43 12.12
N ALA A 112 -16.79 -15.40 12.92
CA ALA A 112 -15.81 -15.46 14.01
C ALA A 112 -16.25 -16.40 15.12
N ARG A 113 -17.52 -16.35 15.53
CA ARG A 113 -18.07 -17.29 16.51
C ARG A 113 -18.05 -18.72 16.01
N MET A 114 -18.50 -18.96 14.79
CA MET A 114 -18.53 -20.31 14.21
C MET A 114 -17.14 -20.96 14.16
N ARG A 115 -16.08 -20.15 14.05
CA ARG A 115 -14.68 -20.61 14.00
C ARG A 115 -13.96 -20.54 15.34
N GLY A 116 -14.61 -20.10 16.42
CA GLY A 116 -13.95 -19.90 17.71
C GLY A 116 -12.82 -18.87 17.67
N ARG A 117 -12.92 -17.86 16.80
CA ARG A 117 -11.92 -16.80 16.63
C ARG A 117 -12.45 -15.46 17.13
N THR A 118 -11.52 -14.55 17.41
CA THR A 118 -11.83 -13.13 17.63
C THR A 118 -11.26 -12.32 16.47
N HIS A 119 -12.11 -11.56 15.79
CA HIS A 119 -11.71 -10.70 14.66
C HIS A 119 -11.60 -9.24 15.11
N GLY A 120 -10.49 -8.59 14.78
CA GLY A 120 -10.28 -7.18 15.05
C GLY A 120 -11.01 -6.28 14.06
N VAL A 121 -11.66 -5.23 14.56
CA VAL A 121 -12.39 -4.26 13.72
C VAL A 121 -11.87 -2.86 13.96
N ILE A 122 -11.50 -2.17 12.89
CA ILE A 122 -11.25 -0.73 12.88
C ILE A 122 -12.40 -0.08 12.11
N LEU A 123 -13.19 0.76 12.80
CA LEU A 123 -14.29 1.47 12.15
C LEU A 123 -13.75 2.66 11.35
N MET A 124 -14.08 2.70 10.07
CA MET A 124 -13.70 3.78 9.19
C MET A 124 -14.65 4.97 9.35
N VAL A 125 -14.07 6.17 9.44
CA VAL A 125 -14.77 7.45 9.52
C VAL A 125 -14.64 8.16 8.18
N ASP A 126 -15.76 8.53 7.57
CA ASP A 126 -15.73 9.40 6.39
C ASP A 126 -15.74 10.86 6.83
N LEU A 127 -14.58 11.51 6.74
CA LEU A 127 -14.38 12.92 7.08
C LEU A 127 -14.65 13.82 5.86
N HIS A 128 -15.77 13.57 5.17
CA HIS A 128 -16.20 14.25 3.94
C HIS A 128 -15.28 14.01 2.74
N THR A 129 -14.69 12.82 2.69
CA THR A 129 -13.86 12.38 1.56
C THR A 129 -14.69 11.68 0.48
N GLY A 130 -15.88 11.19 0.83
CA GLY A 130 -16.75 10.43 -0.07
C GLY A 130 -16.18 9.06 -0.46
N ARG A 131 -15.13 8.59 0.23
CA ARG A 131 -14.41 7.37 -0.13
C ARG A 131 -14.94 6.14 0.61
N GLU A 132 -14.77 6.09 1.92
CA GLU A 132 -15.12 4.94 2.77
C GLU A 132 -15.25 5.40 4.22
N GLY A 133 -16.31 4.96 4.90
CA GLY A 133 -16.51 5.16 6.33
C GLY A 133 -17.91 5.64 6.68
N LEU A 134 -18.23 5.58 7.97
CA LEU A 134 -19.44 6.15 8.53
C LEU A 134 -19.24 7.65 8.77
N PRO A 135 -20.28 8.48 8.60
CA PRO A 135 -20.18 9.90 8.92
C PRO A 135 -19.96 10.08 10.44
N PRO A 136 -19.22 11.13 10.87
CA PRO A 136 -18.87 11.35 12.27
C PRO A 136 -20.00 11.18 13.29
N PRO A 137 -21.23 11.69 13.06
CA PRO A 137 -22.32 11.56 14.03
C PRO A 137 -22.77 10.11 14.27
N ARG A 138 -22.54 9.19 13.32
CA ARG A 138 -22.94 7.78 13.44
C ARG A 138 -21.89 6.91 14.15
N ILE A 139 -20.66 7.40 14.29
CA ILE A 139 -19.54 6.62 14.84
C ILE A 139 -19.79 6.14 16.28
N PRO A 140 -20.25 6.97 17.24
CA PRO A 140 -20.45 6.49 18.61
C PRO A 140 -21.50 5.38 18.73
N ALA A 141 -22.62 5.51 18.01
CA ALA A 141 -23.65 4.48 17.97
C ALA A 141 -23.15 3.18 17.32
N ALA A 142 -22.42 3.29 16.21
CA ALA A 142 -21.82 2.14 15.54
C ALA A 142 -20.77 1.44 16.42
N ALA A 143 -19.94 2.20 17.13
CA ALA A 143 -18.93 1.67 18.05
C ALA A 143 -19.56 0.88 19.20
N ARG A 144 -20.66 1.38 19.81
CA ARG A 144 -21.43 0.63 20.81
C ARG A 144 -21.99 -0.68 20.26
N ARG A 145 -22.59 -0.63 19.07
CA ARG A 145 -23.13 -1.83 18.42
C ARG A 145 -22.03 -2.84 18.15
N VAL A 146 -20.95 -2.43 17.49
CA VAL A 146 -19.82 -3.28 17.15
C VAL A 146 -19.13 -3.85 18.39
N GLY A 147 -18.94 -3.04 19.43
CA GLY A 147 -18.30 -3.47 20.68
C GLY A 147 -19.11 -4.47 21.51
N SER A 148 -20.40 -4.65 21.21
CA SER A 148 -21.25 -5.68 21.81
C SER A 148 -21.37 -6.97 20.98
N LEU A 149 -20.78 -7.00 19.77
CA LEU A 149 -20.85 -8.18 18.91
C LEU A 149 -19.90 -9.28 19.38
N PRO A 150 -20.39 -10.50 19.65
CA PRO A 150 -19.57 -11.63 20.07
C PRO A 150 -18.56 -12.04 18.97
N GLY A 151 -17.34 -12.42 19.37
CA GLY A 151 -16.26 -12.74 18.41
C GLY A 151 -15.65 -11.52 17.71
N ILE A 152 -16.07 -10.29 18.05
CA ILE A 152 -15.50 -9.05 17.53
C ILE A 152 -14.74 -8.31 18.64
N ARG A 153 -13.57 -7.78 18.27
CA ARG A 153 -12.83 -6.83 19.09
C ARG A 153 -12.75 -5.50 18.35
N LEU A 154 -13.44 -4.47 18.86
CA LEU A 154 -13.27 -3.10 18.35
C LEU A 154 -11.86 -2.61 18.71
N LEU A 155 -10.98 -2.53 17.72
CA LEU A 155 -9.60 -2.08 17.88
C LEU A 155 -9.49 -0.56 17.90
N GLY A 156 -10.34 0.13 17.13
CA GLY A 156 -10.36 1.59 17.13
C GLY A 156 -10.98 2.21 15.89
N LEU A 157 -10.55 3.42 15.57
CA LEU A 157 -11.05 4.21 14.45
C LEU A 157 -9.97 4.43 13.40
N GLY A 158 -10.37 4.54 12.15
CA GLY A 158 -9.48 4.90 11.05
C GLY A 158 -10.13 5.90 10.11
N ALA A 159 -9.32 6.65 9.39
CA ALA A 159 -9.78 7.48 8.29
C ALA A 159 -8.83 7.35 7.11
N TYR A 160 -9.32 7.75 5.93
CA TYR A 160 -8.50 7.99 4.77
C TYR A 160 -8.37 9.50 4.56
N PHE A 161 -7.18 9.98 4.20
CA PHE A 161 -6.92 11.39 3.94
C PHE A 161 -6.46 11.55 2.49
N PRO A 162 -7.26 12.16 1.61
CA PRO A 162 -6.88 12.40 0.23
C PRO A 162 -5.70 13.36 0.15
N MET A 163 -4.92 13.24 -0.93
CA MET A 163 -3.75 14.09 -1.13
C MET A 163 -4.10 15.51 -1.61
N THR A 164 -5.31 15.71 -2.11
CA THR A 164 -5.77 16.95 -2.76
C THR A 164 -6.26 18.03 -1.79
N GLY A 165 -6.20 17.81 -0.47
CA GLY A 165 -6.78 18.71 0.54
C GLY A 165 -5.83 19.74 1.18
N GLY A 166 -4.53 19.68 0.88
CA GLY A 166 -3.55 20.53 1.58
C GLY A 166 -3.40 20.21 3.07
N LEU A 167 -2.49 20.94 3.74
CA LEU A 167 -2.09 20.65 5.12
C LEU A 167 -3.19 20.92 6.14
N GLU A 168 -3.96 22.00 6.01
CA GLU A 168 -5.01 22.36 6.97
C GLU A 168 -6.14 21.33 7.02
N LEU A 169 -6.67 20.91 5.86
CA LEU A 169 -7.72 19.88 5.82
C LEU A 169 -7.24 18.54 6.40
N LEU A 170 -5.96 18.19 6.18
CA LEU A 170 -5.35 17.03 6.81
C LEU A 170 -5.31 17.18 8.34
N ARG A 171 -4.83 18.32 8.86
CA ARG A 171 -4.75 18.59 10.30
C ARG A 171 -6.12 18.54 10.95
N GLU A 172 -7.10 19.26 10.40
CA GLU A 172 -8.48 19.28 10.89
C GLU A 172 -9.11 17.89 10.91
N GLY A 173 -8.86 17.11 9.86
CA GLY A 173 -9.34 15.74 9.76
C GLY A 173 -8.72 14.81 10.82
N LEU A 174 -7.40 14.89 11.03
CA LEU A 174 -6.72 14.11 12.06
C LEU A 174 -7.19 14.49 13.48
N GLU A 175 -7.34 15.78 13.77
CA GLU A 175 -7.90 16.25 15.04
C GLU A 175 -9.33 15.79 15.26
N THR A 176 -10.15 15.79 14.19
CA THR A 176 -11.52 15.28 14.24
C THR A 176 -11.56 13.80 14.57
N LEU A 177 -10.67 12.99 13.96
CA LEU A 177 -10.53 11.57 14.28
C LEU A 177 -10.18 11.35 15.76
N VAL A 178 -9.24 12.13 16.30
CA VAL A 178 -8.84 12.05 17.72
C VAL A 178 -9.98 12.46 18.66
N ARG A 179 -10.72 13.54 18.35
CA ARG A 179 -11.90 13.94 19.14
C ARG A 179 -12.99 12.87 19.14
N LEU A 180 -13.27 12.27 17.98
CA LEU A 180 -14.25 11.19 17.86
C LEU A 180 -13.84 9.96 18.65
N ALA A 181 -12.55 9.61 18.64
CA ALA A 181 -12.02 8.51 19.44
C ALA A 181 -12.28 8.72 20.93
N ARG A 182 -11.91 9.88 21.48
CA ARG A 182 -12.16 10.22 22.90
C ARG A 182 -13.64 10.14 23.26
N ARG A 183 -14.51 10.58 22.35
CA ARG A 183 -15.97 10.47 22.54
C ARG A 183 -16.43 9.01 22.56
N VAL A 184 -15.92 8.16 21.67
CA VAL A 184 -16.22 6.73 21.67
C VAL A 184 -15.73 6.07 22.96
N GLU A 185 -14.51 6.38 23.41
CA GLU A 185 -13.94 5.84 24.64
C GLU A 185 -14.78 6.23 25.87
N ALA A 186 -15.20 7.49 25.96
CA ALA A 186 -16.07 7.97 27.03
C ALA A 186 -17.46 7.31 27.00
N GLU A 187 -18.07 7.13 25.83
CA GLU A 187 -19.41 6.53 25.70
C GLU A 187 -19.42 5.00 25.82
N THR A 188 -18.27 4.34 25.62
CA THR A 188 -18.15 2.86 25.70
C THR A 188 -17.40 2.38 26.92
N GLU A 189 -16.81 3.30 27.70
CA GLU A 189 -15.93 3.02 28.84
C GLU A 189 -14.79 2.04 28.50
N ARG A 190 -14.33 2.08 27.24
CA ARG A 190 -13.30 1.18 26.71
C ARG A 190 -12.29 1.97 25.88
N PRO A 191 -10.98 1.82 26.14
CA PRO A 191 -9.96 2.48 25.34
C PRO A 191 -9.88 1.87 23.94
N LEU A 192 -9.57 2.70 22.94
CA LEU A 192 -9.30 2.25 21.58
C LEU A 192 -7.79 2.08 21.40
N ALA A 193 -7.38 0.88 21.01
CA ALA A 193 -5.97 0.57 20.79
C ALA A 193 -5.38 1.29 19.58
N LEU A 194 -6.18 1.53 18.53
CA LEU A 194 -5.70 2.03 17.23
C LEU A 194 -6.48 3.25 16.75
N LEU A 195 -5.80 4.38 16.66
CA LEU A 195 -6.23 5.56 15.89
C LEU A 195 -5.44 5.63 14.61
N SER A 196 -6.01 5.05 13.55
CA SER A 196 -5.31 4.77 12.32
C SER A 196 -5.39 5.93 11.32
N GLY A 197 -4.38 6.80 11.38
CA GLY A 197 -4.37 8.11 10.76
C GLY A 197 -4.01 8.18 9.27
N GLY A 198 -3.79 7.06 8.57
CA GLY A 198 -3.73 7.08 7.10
C GLY A 198 -2.45 6.51 6.49
N SER A 199 -1.99 7.13 5.40
CA SER A 199 -1.07 6.51 4.42
C SER A 199 0.31 7.21 4.34
N SER A 200 1.12 6.87 3.33
CA SER A 200 2.46 7.45 3.11
C SER A 200 2.45 8.98 3.07
N ASN A 201 1.36 9.62 2.63
CA ASN A 201 1.21 11.07 2.65
C ASN A 201 1.18 11.64 4.07
N VAL A 202 0.39 11.05 4.97
CA VAL A 202 0.31 11.47 6.38
C VAL A 202 1.64 11.22 7.07
N PHE A 203 2.29 10.09 6.78
CA PHE A 203 3.63 9.80 7.28
C PHE A 203 4.65 10.85 6.84
N ARG A 204 4.68 11.22 5.56
CA ARG A 204 5.54 12.31 5.06
C ARG A 204 5.31 13.58 5.87
N THR A 205 4.06 14.02 5.99
CA THR A 205 3.73 15.28 6.66
C THR A 205 4.15 15.29 8.12
N LEU A 206 3.86 14.23 8.88
CA LEU A 206 4.17 14.21 10.31
C LEU A 206 5.65 13.89 10.57
N ALA A 207 6.18 12.85 9.92
CA ALA A 207 7.47 12.26 10.27
C ALA A 207 8.66 12.86 9.53
N VAL A 208 8.44 13.42 8.33
CA VAL A 208 9.50 13.90 7.44
C VAL A 208 9.50 15.42 7.38
N GLU A 209 8.32 16.04 7.26
CA GLU A 209 8.17 17.51 7.26
C GLU A 209 8.12 18.10 8.66
N GLY A 210 7.96 17.26 9.70
CA GLY A 210 8.04 17.67 11.10
C GLY A 210 6.78 18.32 11.65
N HIS A 211 5.61 18.11 11.03
CA HIS A 211 4.35 18.59 11.58
C HIS A 211 3.91 17.79 12.82
N PRO A 212 3.26 18.43 13.80
CA PRO A 212 2.90 17.79 15.06
C PRO A 212 1.87 16.66 14.84
N ASN A 213 2.05 15.53 15.53
CA ASN A 213 1.07 14.46 15.58
C ASN A 213 -0.07 14.86 16.56
N PRO A 214 -1.32 15.02 16.11
CA PRO A 214 -2.43 15.42 16.98
C PRO A 214 -2.94 14.29 17.90
N GLY A 215 -2.39 13.07 17.80
CA GLY A 215 -2.72 11.95 18.68
C GLY A 215 -3.08 10.65 17.97
N ILE A 216 -2.76 10.49 16.68
CA ILE A 216 -2.85 9.18 16.03
C ILE A 216 -1.70 8.27 16.48
N ASN A 217 -1.89 6.96 16.43
CA ASN A 217 -0.89 6.00 16.90
C ASN A 217 -0.67 4.80 15.95
N HIS A 218 -1.28 4.84 14.76
CA HIS A 218 -1.18 3.77 13.78
C HIS A 218 -1.20 4.32 12.35
N LEU A 219 -0.28 3.84 11.51
CA LEU A 219 -0.12 4.25 10.10
C LEU A 219 -0.09 3.03 9.17
N ARG A 220 -0.65 3.17 7.96
CA ARG A 220 -0.76 2.11 6.95
C ARG A 220 0.08 2.50 5.74
N ILE A 221 1.34 2.05 5.70
CA ILE A 221 2.36 2.59 4.78
C ILE A 221 2.73 1.56 3.73
N GLY A 222 2.77 1.97 2.46
CA GLY A 222 3.22 1.12 1.35
C GLY A 222 4.26 1.84 0.52
N THR A 223 3.84 2.88 -0.22
CA THR A 223 4.68 3.62 -1.19
C THR A 223 6.04 4.05 -0.66
N ALA A 224 6.12 4.57 0.57
CA ALA A 224 7.39 4.99 1.15
C ALA A 224 8.36 3.81 1.33
N MET A 225 7.87 2.68 1.84
CA MET A 225 8.70 1.49 2.04
C MET A 225 9.06 0.80 0.71
N LEU A 226 8.10 0.73 -0.21
CA LEU A 226 8.25 0.04 -1.48
C LEU A 226 9.10 0.83 -2.49
N LEU A 227 8.94 2.14 -2.60
CA LEU A 227 9.54 2.94 -3.68
C LEU A 227 10.39 4.11 -3.18
N GLY A 228 10.45 4.35 -1.88
CA GLY A 228 11.14 5.52 -1.32
C GLY A 228 10.45 6.85 -1.65
N PHE A 229 9.17 6.81 -2.06
CA PHE A 229 8.40 8.00 -2.44
C PHE A 229 7.47 8.48 -1.32
N ALA A 230 7.28 9.80 -1.29
CA ALA A 230 6.40 10.49 -0.37
C ALA A 230 4.91 10.29 -0.72
N SER A 231 4.61 9.98 -1.98
CA SER A 231 3.25 9.89 -2.53
C SER A 231 3.19 8.88 -3.69
N SER A 232 1.99 8.35 -3.94
CA SER A 232 1.70 7.44 -5.05
C SER A 232 1.43 8.15 -6.40
N LEU A 233 1.20 9.46 -6.40
CA LEU A 233 0.90 10.23 -7.63
C LEU A 233 2.04 11.17 -8.04
N ASP A 234 2.73 11.75 -7.06
CA ASP A 234 3.85 12.66 -7.27
C ASP A 234 5.10 12.06 -6.61
N PRO A 235 6.01 11.42 -7.38
CA PRO A 235 7.12 10.63 -6.86
C PRO A 235 8.25 11.52 -6.32
N VAL A 236 7.94 12.29 -5.28
CA VAL A 236 8.95 13.02 -4.49
C VAL A 236 9.69 12.02 -3.62
N THR A 237 11.01 12.03 -3.73
CA THR A 237 11.88 11.12 -2.97
C THR A 237 11.94 11.54 -1.51
N LEU A 238 11.73 10.60 -0.60
CA LEU A 238 11.92 10.86 0.82
C LEU A 238 13.40 10.90 1.17
N PRO A 239 13.87 11.91 1.93
CA PRO A 239 15.26 11.98 2.37
C PRO A 239 15.72 10.71 3.11
N GLY A 240 16.78 10.10 2.60
CA GLY A 240 17.38 8.87 3.14
C GLY A 240 16.61 7.59 2.82
N TYR A 241 15.72 7.60 1.82
CA TYR A 241 15.09 6.41 1.27
C TYR A 241 15.70 6.02 -0.08
N GLU A 242 15.68 4.73 -0.37
CA GLU A 242 16.13 4.14 -1.63
C GLU A 242 15.00 4.02 -2.64
N ARG A 243 15.35 4.25 -3.92
CA ARG A 243 14.38 4.34 -5.04
C ARG A 243 14.45 3.20 -6.03
N ASP A 244 15.62 2.57 -6.14
CA ASP A 244 15.86 1.52 -7.12
C ASP A 244 15.54 0.14 -6.54
N THR A 245 14.56 0.10 -5.62
CA THR A 245 13.98 -1.11 -5.00
C THR A 245 13.30 -2.00 -6.04
N PHE A 246 12.66 -1.38 -7.04
CA PHE A 246 12.01 -2.04 -8.16
C PHE A 246 12.43 -1.36 -9.47
N ARG A 247 13.02 -2.13 -10.38
CA ARG A 247 13.37 -1.68 -11.73
C ARG A 247 12.72 -2.61 -12.74
N LEU A 248 11.98 -2.04 -13.69
CA LEU A 248 11.49 -2.81 -14.82
C LEU A 248 12.60 -2.90 -15.86
N GLU A 249 12.85 -4.09 -16.39
CA GLU A 249 13.66 -4.28 -17.57
C GLU A 249 12.82 -4.88 -18.68
N ALA A 250 12.86 -4.26 -19.85
CA ALA A 250 12.16 -4.70 -21.04
C ALA A 250 13.11 -4.75 -22.23
N GLU A 251 12.95 -5.79 -23.04
CA GLU A 251 13.79 -6.08 -24.21
C GLU A 251 13.36 -5.26 -25.43
N VAL A 252 14.35 -4.73 -26.15
CA VAL A 252 14.17 -4.06 -27.44
C VAL A 252 13.94 -5.12 -28.51
N ILE A 253 12.78 -5.09 -29.16
CA ILE A 253 12.41 -6.06 -30.21
C ILE A 253 12.56 -5.50 -31.62
N GLU A 254 12.58 -4.17 -31.77
CA GLU A 254 12.75 -3.50 -33.05
C GLU A 254 13.50 -2.18 -32.82
N VAL A 255 14.48 -1.90 -33.68
CA VAL A 255 15.09 -0.57 -33.81
C VAL A 255 14.71 -0.04 -35.18
N LYS A 256 14.10 1.14 -35.23
CA LYS A 256 13.62 1.71 -36.48
C LYS A 256 14.78 2.22 -37.34
N GLU A 257 14.85 1.79 -38.58
CA GLU A 257 15.84 2.25 -39.56
C GLU A 257 15.50 3.66 -40.08
N GLY A 258 16.52 4.51 -40.29
CA GLY A 258 16.39 5.77 -41.03
C GLY A 258 15.65 6.93 -40.35
N GLY A 259 15.36 6.85 -39.03
CA GLY A 259 14.62 7.87 -38.26
C GLY A 259 15.39 8.47 -37.06
N GLU A 260 14.70 9.27 -36.23
CA GLU A 260 15.22 9.99 -35.03
C GLU A 260 15.66 9.09 -33.85
N GLY A 261 16.20 7.90 -34.12
CA GLY A 261 16.61 6.92 -33.11
C GLY A 261 15.42 6.43 -32.29
N GLU A 262 14.57 5.58 -32.86
CA GLU A 262 13.43 5.00 -32.16
C GLU A 262 13.55 3.49 -32.01
N ALA A 263 12.96 2.95 -30.95
CA ALA A 263 12.86 1.52 -30.73
C ALA A 263 11.51 1.13 -30.13
N ILE A 264 11.15 -0.13 -30.39
CA ILE A 264 9.98 -0.79 -29.82
C ILE A 264 10.45 -1.81 -28.78
N LEU A 265 9.83 -1.79 -27.60
CA LEU A 265 10.04 -2.77 -26.55
C LEU A 265 8.84 -3.71 -26.45
N ALA A 266 9.08 -4.96 -26.06
CA ALA A 266 8.05 -5.96 -25.78
C ALA A 266 7.34 -5.71 -24.44
N LEU A 267 6.71 -4.54 -24.31
CA LEU A 267 6.00 -4.06 -23.13
C LEU A 267 4.91 -3.09 -23.59
N GLY A 268 3.68 -3.19 -23.12
CA GLY A 268 2.61 -2.27 -23.52
C GLY A 268 1.69 -1.83 -22.38
N THR A 269 0.53 -1.31 -22.77
CA THR A 269 -0.49 -0.80 -21.83
C THR A 269 -1.23 -1.90 -21.08
N ILE A 270 -1.16 -3.15 -21.55
CA ILE A 270 -1.65 -4.32 -20.81
C ILE A 270 -0.86 -4.44 -19.51
N GLU A 271 0.48 -4.43 -19.57
CA GLU A 271 1.34 -4.60 -18.40
C GLU A 271 1.35 -3.38 -17.49
N THR A 272 1.44 -2.17 -18.05
CA THR A 272 1.66 -0.97 -17.24
C THR A 272 1.31 0.33 -17.97
N GLU A 273 1.15 1.41 -17.20
CA GLU A 273 0.92 2.75 -17.77
C GLU A 273 2.27 3.43 -18.10
N PRO A 274 2.53 3.76 -19.39
CA PRO A 274 3.83 4.30 -19.82
C PRO A 274 4.25 5.60 -19.12
N ARG A 275 3.28 6.44 -18.73
CA ARG A 275 3.54 7.71 -18.03
C ARG A 275 4.19 7.55 -16.66
N PHE A 276 4.16 6.35 -16.10
CA PHE A 276 4.79 6.01 -14.82
C PHE A 276 6.05 5.15 -15.00
N LEU A 277 6.62 5.12 -16.21
CA LEU A 277 7.91 4.54 -16.51
C LEU A 277 8.93 5.65 -16.74
N PHE A 278 10.01 5.63 -15.97
CA PHE A 278 11.06 6.65 -16.02
C PHE A 278 12.37 5.98 -16.46
N PRO A 279 12.83 6.18 -17.70
CA PRO A 279 14.05 5.54 -18.20
C PRO A 279 15.26 5.85 -17.32
N LEU A 280 16.11 4.84 -17.09
CA LEU A 280 17.36 4.97 -16.35
C LEU A 280 18.54 5.36 -17.27
N GLN A 281 18.46 4.96 -18.53
CA GLN A 281 19.42 5.31 -19.56
C GLN A 281 19.31 6.80 -19.91
N ALA A 282 20.44 7.51 -19.93
CA ALA A 282 20.48 8.89 -20.38
C ALA A 282 19.95 8.99 -21.83
N GLY A 283 19.20 10.05 -22.13
CA GLY A 283 18.69 10.34 -23.49
C GLY A 283 17.47 9.53 -23.93
N VAL A 284 17.16 8.40 -23.27
CA VAL A 284 15.96 7.60 -23.56
C VAL A 284 14.71 8.34 -23.10
N ALA A 285 13.68 8.37 -23.96
CA ALA A 285 12.40 8.98 -23.64
C ALA A 285 11.24 8.12 -24.14
N VAL A 286 10.23 7.91 -23.29
CA VAL A 286 8.99 7.25 -23.68
C VAL A 286 8.19 8.17 -24.61
N ARG A 287 7.79 7.67 -25.79
CA ARG A 287 7.03 8.43 -26.79
C ARG A 287 5.55 8.06 -26.84
N GLY A 288 5.25 6.78 -26.66
CA GLY A 288 3.87 6.28 -26.70
C GLY A 288 3.84 4.77 -26.49
N ALA A 289 2.64 4.20 -26.46
CA ALA A 289 2.46 2.76 -26.35
C ALA A 289 1.14 2.30 -27.00
N THR A 290 1.09 1.01 -27.35
CA THR A 290 -0.12 0.27 -27.73
C THR A 290 -0.46 -0.74 -26.62
N SER A 291 -1.34 -1.72 -26.88
CA SER A 291 -1.60 -2.83 -25.96
C SER A 291 -0.33 -3.59 -25.59
N ASP A 292 0.52 -3.87 -26.58
CA ASP A 292 1.64 -4.82 -26.46
C ASP A 292 3.03 -4.19 -26.61
N HIS A 293 3.09 -2.94 -27.06
CA HIS A 293 4.36 -2.31 -27.47
C HIS A 293 4.56 -0.91 -26.89
N LEU A 294 5.80 -0.61 -26.49
CA LEU A 294 6.25 0.68 -25.97
C LEU A 294 7.22 1.28 -26.96
N LEU A 295 6.89 2.46 -27.47
CA LEU A 295 7.76 3.23 -28.35
C LEU A 295 8.63 4.16 -27.50
N VAL A 296 9.95 4.07 -27.69
CA VAL A 296 10.92 4.96 -27.06
C VAL A 296 11.79 5.64 -28.10
N ARG A 297 12.22 6.86 -27.79
CA ARG A 297 13.35 7.51 -28.44
C ARG A 297 14.64 7.12 -27.73
N LEU A 298 15.71 6.94 -28.49
CA LEU A 298 17.05 6.55 -28.11
C LEU A 298 18.05 7.63 -28.55
N PRO A 299 19.13 7.88 -27.79
CA PRO A 299 20.17 8.85 -28.15
C PRO A 299 21.31 8.27 -29.02
N GLU A 300 21.09 7.14 -29.71
CA GLU A 300 22.05 6.29 -30.47
C GLU A 300 22.66 5.09 -29.70
N ALA A 301 23.08 4.04 -30.43
CA ALA A 301 23.79 2.83 -29.99
C ALA A 301 23.02 1.69 -29.27
N VAL A 302 21.69 1.64 -29.32
CA VAL A 302 20.90 0.49 -28.83
C VAL A 302 20.54 -0.45 -29.99
N ARG A 303 20.61 -1.75 -29.75
CA ARG A 303 20.33 -2.82 -30.74
C ARG A 303 19.16 -3.68 -30.29
N THR A 304 18.53 -4.37 -31.24
CA THR A 304 17.57 -5.45 -30.93
C THR A 304 18.22 -6.48 -30.01
N GLY A 305 17.50 -6.89 -28.95
CA GLY A 305 17.97 -7.77 -27.89
C GLY A 305 18.57 -7.04 -26.67
N ASP A 306 18.90 -5.74 -26.79
CA ASP A 306 19.31 -4.95 -25.63
C ASP A 306 18.14 -4.76 -24.66
N ARG A 307 18.45 -4.50 -23.39
CA ARG A 307 17.46 -4.24 -22.33
C ARG A 307 17.51 -2.80 -21.87
N LEU A 308 16.34 -2.16 -21.88
CA LEU A 308 16.16 -0.86 -21.27
C LEU A 308 15.54 -1.01 -19.88
N ALA A 309 15.92 -0.11 -18.97
CA ALA A 309 15.58 -0.19 -17.57
C ALA A 309 14.82 1.06 -17.14
N PHE A 310 13.78 0.87 -16.33
CA PHE A 310 12.89 1.95 -15.93
C PHE A 310 12.71 1.94 -14.41
N ARG A 311 12.82 3.12 -13.81
CA ARG A 311 12.21 3.41 -12.51
C ARG A 311 10.70 3.45 -12.67
N LEU A 312 10.01 3.12 -11.59
CA LEU A 312 8.56 2.94 -11.61
C LEU A 312 7.88 3.94 -10.69
N GLY A 313 6.82 4.57 -11.20
CA GLY A 313 5.79 5.15 -10.35
C GLY A 313 4.96 4.06 -9.66
N TYR A 314 4.26 4.42 -8.58
CA TYR A 314 3.42 3.47 -7.85
C TYR A 314 2.36 2.75 -8.70
N PRO A 315 1.64 3.42 -9.63
CA PRO A 315 0.67 2.72 -10.48
C PRO A 315 1.33 1.70 -11.41
N ALA A 316 2.53 2.00 -11.94
CA ALA A 316 3.28 1.06 -12.76
C ALA A 316 3.67 -0.19 -11.97
N LEU A 317 4.24 -0.01 -10.76
CA LEU A 317 4.58 -1.14 -9.88
C LEU A 317 3.35 -2.03 -9.62
N CYS A 318 2.20 -1.43 -9.29
CA CYS A 318 0.98 -2.19 -9.00
C CYS A 318 0.54 -3.08 -10.16
N ARG A 319 0.56 -2.56 -11.39
CA ARG A 319 0.11 -3.31 -12.58
C ARG A 319 1.11 -4.39 -12.95
N LEU A 320 2.40 -4.08 -12.94
CA LEU A 320 3.47 -5.04 -13.21
C LEU A 320 3.45 -6.18 -12.20
N ALA A 321 3.27 -5.88 -10.92
CA ALA A 321 3.22 -6.88 -9.87
C ALA A 321 2.01 -7.82 -9.94
N ALA A 322 0.90 -7.35 -10.52
CA ALA A 322 -0.31 -8.13 -10.72
C ALA A 322 -0.32 -8.89 -12.06
N SER A 323 0.61 -8.60 -12.96
CA SER A 323 0.66 -9.19 -14.30
C SER A 323 1.24 -10.61 -14.25
N PRO A 324 0.56 -11.62 -14.81
CA PRO A 324 1.12 -12.97 -14.95
C PRO A 324 2.25 -13.04 -16.01
N TYR A 325 2.42 -11.98 -16.81
CA TYR A 325 3.40 -11.92 -17.89
C TYR A 325 4.74 -11.31 -17.45
N VAL A 326 4.82 -10.81 -16.21
CA VAL A 326 6.03 -10.17 -15.67
C VAL A 326 6.70 -11.13 -14.69
N SER A 327 7.95 -11.48 -15.00
CA SER A 327 8.78 -12.27 -14.09
C SER A 327 9.42 -11.40 -13.01
N TRP A 328 9.69 -11.99 -11.84
CA TRP A 328 10.38 -11.33 -10.74
C TRP A 328 11.80 -11.86 -10.61
N GLU A 329 12.78 -10.96 -10.50
CA GLU A 329 14.18 -11.30 -10.31
C GLU A 329 14.72 -10.60 -9.06
N PHE A 330 15.03 -11.37 -8.02
CA PHE A 330 15.55 -10.83 -6.77
C PHE A 330 17.08 -10.74 -6.82
N SER A 331 17.58 -9.52 -6.66
CA SER A 331 19.00 -9.26 -6.55
C SER A 331 19.55 -9.95 -5.30
N ARG A 332 20.66 -10.68 -5.44
CA ARG A 332 21.33 -11.26 -4.27
C ARG A 332 21.84 -10.11 -3.38
N PRO A 333 21.72 -10.22 -2.04
CA PRO A 333 22.34 -9.26 -1.14
C PRO A 333 23.84 -9.22 -1.44
N ARG A 334 24.39 -8.01 -1.60
CA ARG A 334 25.84 -7.79 -1.67
C ARG A 334 26.45 -7.93 -0.29
#